data_AF-A0A960ESY7-F1
#
_entry.id   AF-A0A960ESY7-F1
#
_cell.length_a   1.000
_cell.length_b   1.000
_cell.length_c   1.000
_cell.angle_alpha   90.00
_cell.angle_beta   90.00
_cell.angle_gamma   90.00
#
_symmetry.space_group_name_H-M   'P 1'
#
loop_
_entity.id
_entity.type
_entity.pdbx_description
1 polymer ?
#
loop_
_entity_poly.entity_id
_entity_poly.type
_entity_poly.pdbx_seq_one_letter_code
_entity_poly.pdbx_strand_id
1 'polypeptide(L)'
;MPNALNRIMCGIDLDEPTGAEAAITWSHQLALLTGAELHLVGVTKPHSAERSPELMAEIHRSAIAALDGEAPRPRTHTHLHAATDDLAASLVSFSASIEPDLTVAASHPIEGMTSLGLRGIGHTLAHHVDTPVATVPNLAGPMDQGTFIVGVDGSKVSLEALAWTERLAAAVGGRCCAVYSIDEVYDTFETHGWYGRDEEDVLRVVGADPATELVERTGDGPAETLQFVAAERDAAAIVVPARRRHSLGGMLLGIVPDHLLHHPTGPVIVLPHAFLTEPATYRAARTTST
;
A
#
# COMPACT_ATOMS: atom_id res chain seq x y z
N MET A 1 -14.01 -14.09 -11.69
CA MET A 1 -12.61 -13.62 -11.67
C MET A 1 -12.09 -13.89 -10.27
N PRO A 2 -10.94 -14.55 -10.05
CA PRO A 2 -10.40 -14.66 -8.69
C PRO A 2 -10.20 -13.25 -8.12
N ASN A 3 -10.68 -13.03 -6.91
CA ASN A 3 -10.68 -11.73 -6.26
C ASN A 3 -9.23 -11.25 -6.10
N ALA A 4 -8.94 -10.00 -6.46
CA ALA A 4 -7.59 -9.44 -6.32
C ALA A 4 -7.16 -9.34 -4.85
N LEU A 5 -8.14 -9.23 -3.94
CA LEU A 5 -8.01 -9.14 -2.50
C LEU A 5 -9.14 -9.93 -1.84
N ASN A 6 -8.84 -10.72 -0.80
CA ASN A 6 -9.82 -11.38 0.05
C ASN A 6 -9.72 -10.92 1.51
N ARG A 7 -8.52 -10.57 1.98
CA ARG A 7 -8.30 -10.05 3.35
C ARG A 7 -7.50 -8.77 3.31
N ILE A 8 -8.04 -7.71 3.91
CA ILE A 8 -7.38 -6.42 4.08
C ILE A 8 -7.17 -6.21 5.57
N MET A 9 -5.94 -5.91 6.00
CA MET A 9 -5.62 -5.58 7.39
C MET A 9 -5.29 -4.10 7.49
N CYS A 10 -6.00 -3.34 8.31
CA CYS A 10 -5.74 -1.92 8.54
C CYS A 10 -5.31 -1.67 9.99
N GLY A 11 -4.11 -1.12 10.16
CA GLY A 11 -3.55 -0.77 11.47
C GLY A 11 -3.87 0.66 11.88
N ILE A 12 -4.24 0.82 13.15
CA ILE A 12 -4.64 2.09 13.75
C ILE A 12 -3.86 2.27 15.05
N ASP A 13 -3.12 3.38 15.18
CA ASP A 13 -2.60 3.83 16.47
C ASP A 13 -3.74 4.50 17.24
N LEU A 14 -4.18 3.86 18.33
CA LEU A 14 -5.30 4.37 19.14
C LEU A 14 -4.86 5.47 20.12
N ASP A 15 -3.56 5.63 20.37
CA ASP A 15 -3.04 6.75 21.16
C ASP A 15 -2.86 8.01 20.29
N GLU A 16 -2.65 7.82 18.99
CA GLU A 16 -2.47 8.89 17.99
C GLU A 16 -3.37 8.67 16.76
N PRO A 17 -4.71 8.82 16.89
CA PRO A 17 -5.67 8.46 15.84
C PRO A 17 -5.71 9.41 14.64
N THR A 18 -4.73 10.32 14.52
CA THR A 18 -4.68 11.30 13.42
C THR A 18 -4.69 10.58 12.07
N GLY A 19 -5.60 10.87 11.15
CA GLY A 19 -5.62 10.16 9.85
C GLY A 19 -6.02 8.67 9.93
N ALA A 20 -6.36 8.13 11.10
CA ALA A 20 -6.97 6.80 11.24
C ALA A 20 -8.30 6.75 10.48
N GLU A 21 -9.11 7.80 10.56
CA GLU A 21 -10.38 7.92 9.83
C GLU A 21 -10.19 7.76 8.32
N ALA A 22 -9.15 8.38 7.74
CA ALA A 22 -8.85 8.27 6.31
C ALA A 22 -8.43 6.84 5.94
N ALA A 23 -7.54 6.22 6.72
CA ALA A 23 -7.10 4.84 6.49
C ALA A 23 -8.24 3.82 6.65
N ILE A 24 -9.10 3.97 7.66
CA ILE A 24 -10.29 3.15 7.89
C ILE A 24 -11.25 3.31 6.73
N THR A 25 -11.56 4.55 6.34
CA THR A 25 -12.50 4.85 5.25
C THR A 25 -12.00 4.26 3.92
N TRP A 26 -10.73 4.48 3.60
CA TRP A 26 -10.10 3.94 2.39
C TRP A 26 -10.13 2.41 2.38
N SER A 27 -9.73 1.77 3.48
CA SER A 27 -9.72 0.31 3.60
C SER A 27 -11.12 -0.29 3.53
N HIS A 28 -12.11 0.38 4.14
CA HIS A 28 -13.50 -0.05 4.14
C HIS A 28 -14.15 0.10 2.77
N GLN A 29 -13.89 1.19 2.04
CA GLN A 29 -14.35 1.34 0.65
C GLN A 29 -13.74 0.27 -0.25
N LEU A 30 -12.44 0.00 -0.10
CA LEU A 30 -11.78 -1.06 -0.86
C LEU A 30 -12.36 -2.44 -0.53
N ALA A 31 -12.57 -2.75 0.75
CA ALA A 31 -13.19 -3.99 1.20
C ALA A 31 -14.62 -4.16 0.65
N LEU A 32 -15.42 -3.09 0.66
CA LEU A 32 -16.78 -3.10 0.10
C LEU A 32 -16.80 -3.42 -1.40
N LEU A 33 -15.95 -2.74 -2.17
CA LEU A 33 -15.93 -2.84 -3.64
C LEU A 33 -15.34 -4.18 -4.10
N THR A 34 -14.35 -4.69 -3.38
CA THR A 34 -13.73 -5.99 -3.67
C THR A 34 -14.45 -7.17 -3.03
N GLY A 35 -15.30 -6.95 -2.02
CA GLY A 35 -15.89 -8.01 -1.21
C GLY A 35 -14.91 -8.68 -0.24
N ALA A 36 -13.75 -8.06 0.02
CA ALA A 36 -12.76 -8.56 0.97
C ALA A 36 -13.24 -8.43 2.43
N GLU A 37 -12.75 -9.33 3.29
CA GLU A 37 -12.83 -9.20 4.74
C GLU A 37 -11.90 -8.09 5.22
N LEU A 38 -12.37 -7.28 6.17
CA LEU A 38 -11.60 -6.17 6.72
C LEU A 38 -11.20 -6.48 8.16
N HIS A 39 -9.91 -6.53 8.45
CA HIS A 39 -9.36 -6.70 9.78
C HIS A 39 -8.82 -5.37 10.30
N LEU A 40 -9.55 -4.72 11.20
CA LEU A 40 -9.08 -3.50 11.86
C LEU A 40 -8.27 -3.89 13.10
N VAL A 41 -7.01 -3.45 13.16
CA VAL A 41 -6.08 -3.73 14.25
C VAL A 41 -5.78 -2.42 14.97
N GLY A 42 -6.44 -2.21 16.11
CA GLY A 42 -6.18 -1.05 16.97
C GLY A 42 -5.07 -1.36 17.98
N VAL A 43 -4.04 -0.53 18.00
CA VAL A 43 -2.88 -0.71 18.88
C VAL A 43 -2.80 0.46 19.84
N THR A 44 -2.73 0.16 21.13
CA THR A 44 -2.41 1.13 22.19
C THR A 44 -0.97 0.88 22.66
N LYS A 45 -0.15 1.91 22.80
CA LYS A 45 1.22 1.78 23.31
C LYS A 45 1.19 1.29 24.76
N PRO A 46 2.13 0.44 25.18
CA PRO A 46 2.24 0.06 26.58
C PRO A 46 2.68 1.27 27.42
N HIS A 47 1.82 1.79 28.30
CA HIS A 47 2.24 2.80 29.25
C HIS A 47 2.75 2.11 30.54
N SER A 48 4.07 1.90 30.59
CA SER A 48 4.85 1.40 31.75
C SER A 48 4.90 -0.12 31.99
N ALA A 49 6.01 -0.58 32.58
CA ALA A 49 6.47 -1.97 32.61
C ALA A 49 5.87 -2.88 33.71
N GLU A 50 4.88 -2.43 34.47
CA GLU A 50 4.30 -3.19 35.59
C GLU A 50 2.76 -3.17 35.55
N ARG A 51 2.15 -3.79 34.54
CA ARG A 51 0.68 -3.88 34.44
C ARG A 51 0.18 -5.27 34.81
N SER A 52 -0.92 -5.32 35.58
CA SER A 52 -1.60 -6.58 35.90
C SER A 52 -2.37 -7.12 34.68
N PRO A 53 -2.62 -8.44 34.61
CA PRO A 53 -3.42 -9.05 33.54
C PRO A 53 -4.82 -8.42 33.39
N GLU A 54 -5.45 -8.00 34.49
CA GLU A 54 -6.79 -7.41 34.48
C GLU A 54 -6.80 -6.03 33.80
N LEU A 55 -5.80 -5.19 34.08
CA LEU A 55 -5.66 -3.89 33.43
C LEU A 55 -5.42 -4.05 31.93
N MET A 56 -4.61 -5.04 31.54
CA MET A 56 -4.38 -5.37 30.13
C MET A 56 -5.67 -5.78 29.42
N ALA A 57 -6.49 -6.61 30.06
CA ALA A 57 -7.79 -7.02 29.51
C ALA A 57 -8.78 -5.85 29.40
N GLU A 58 -8.72 -4.86 30.30
CA GLU A 58 -9.54 -3.65 30.24
C GLU A 58 -9.11 -2.72 29.10
N ILE A 59 -7.80 -2.51 28.91
CA ILE A 59 -7.25 -1.73 27.80
C ILE A 59 -7.63 -2.39 26.47
N HIS A 60 -7.44 -3.70 26.35
CA HIS A 60 -7.80 -4.46 25.14
C HIS A 60 -9.31 -4.34 24.83
N ARG A 61 -10.19 -4.44 25.85
CA ARG A 61 -11.63 -4.22 25.67
C ARG A 61 -11.96 -2.80 25.25
N SER A 62 -11.32 -1.81 25.87
CA SER A 62 -11.52 -0.39 25.56
C SER A 62 -11.07 -0.06 24.14
N ALA A 63 -9.96 -0.64 23.68
CA ALA A 63 -9.47 -0.52 22.31
C ALA A 63 -10.47 -1.08 21.28
N ILE A 64 -11.01 -2.28 21.52
CA ILE A 64 -12.07 -2.84 20.65
C ILE A 64 -13.31 -1.94 20.63
N ALA A 65 -13.70 -1.39 21.79
CA ALA A 65 -14.85 -0.50 21.87
C ALA A 65 -14.63 0.83 21.11
N ALA A 66 -13.41 1.36 21.13
CA ALA A 66 -13.04 2.55 20.35
C ALA A 66 -13.16 2.28 18.85
N LEU A 67 -12.65 1.14 18.38
CA LEU A 67 -12.75 0.72 16.97
C LEU A 67 -14.21 0.52 16.51
N ASP A 68 -15.07 -0.10 17.34
CA ASP A 68 -16.48 -0.30 17.00
C ASP A 68 -17.24 1.03 16.88
N GLY A 69 -16.80 2.06 17.62
CA GLY A 69 -17.32 3.43 17.52
C GLY A 69 -16.89 4.18 16.26
N GLU A 70 -15.70 3.89 15.74
CA GLU A 70 -15.14 4.51 14.52
C GLU A 70 -15.51 3.76 13.24
N ALA A 71 -15.83 2.47 13.32
CA ALA A 71 -16.14 1.64 12.16
C ALA A 71 -17.44 2.08 11.48
N PRO A 72 -17.41 2.52 10.20
CA PRO A 72 -18.61 2.76 9.42
C PRO A 72 -19.40 1.44 9.27
N ARG A 73 -20.71 1.44 9.52
CA ARG A 73 -21.58 0.27 9.22
C ARG A 73 -22.23 0.47 7.85
N PRO A 74 -21.79 -0.27 6.81
CA PRO A 74 -22.61 -1.39 6.30
C PRO A 74 -21.82 -2.58 5.66
N ARG A 75 -22.39 -3.80 5.77
CA ARG A 75 -22.21 -5.01 4.92
C ARG A 75 -20.80 -5.63 4.66
N THR A 76 -19.69 -5.11 5.16
CA THR A 76 -18.41 -5.85 5.13
C THR A 76 -18.29 -6.84 6.29
N HIS A 77 -17.63 -7.98 6.08
CA HIS A 77 -17.17 -8.85 7.16
C HIS A 77 -15.98 -8.17 7.85
N THR A 78 -16.27 -7.32 8.83
CA THR A 78 -15.25 -6.58 9.57
C THR A 78 -14.91 -7.31 10.88
N HIS A 79 -13.63 -7.59 11.09
CA HIS A 79 -13.07 -8.19 12.29
C HIS A 79 -12.26 -7.14 13.04
N LEU A 80 -12.54 -6.97 14.33
CA LEU A 80 -11.82 -6.05 15.20
C LEU A 80 -10.79 -6.81 16.05
N HIS A 81 -9.56 -6.32 16.03
CA HIS A 81 -8.44 -6.84 16.81
C HIS A 81 -7.86 -5.71 17.62
N ALA A 82 -7.43 -6.00 18.85
CA ALA A 82 -6.69 -5.06 19.65
C ALA A 82 -5.36 -5.66 20.10
N ALA A 83 -4.35 -4.81 20.22
CA ALA A 83 -3.07 -5.18 20.80
C ALA A 83 -2.53 -4.04 21.68
N THR A 84 -1.63 -4.41 22.58
CA THR A 84 -0.87 -3.45 23.36
C THR A 84 0.61 -3.68 23.13
N ASP A 85 1.16 -2.97 22.16
CA ASP A 85 2.56 -3.01 21.76
C ASP A 85 2.89 -1.79 20.89
N ASP A 86 4.05 -1.80 20.23
CA ASP A 86 4.32 -0.97 19.06
C ASP A 86 3.41 -1.36 17.88
N LEU A 87 2.96 -0.36 17.10
CA LEU A 87 2.07 -0.56 15.96
C LEU A 87 2.72 -1.43 14.88
N ALA A 88 3.98 -1.16 14.52
CA ALA A 88 4.66 -1.92 13.47
C ALA A 88 4.86 -3.38 13.89
N ALA A 89 5.33 -3.60 15.12
CA ALA A 89 5.50 -4.94 15.68
C ALA A 89 4.18 -5.73 15.71
N SER A 90 3.09 -5.08 16.14
CA SER A 90 1.75 -5.68 16.15
C SER A 90 1.30 -6.08 14.76
N LEU A 91 1.40 -5.18 13.77
CA LEU A 91 0.96 -5.46 12.41
C LEU A 91 1.80 -6.55 11.74
N VAL A 92 3.12 -6.60 12.00
CA VAL A 92 3.96 -7.71 11.53
C VAL A 92 3.50 -9.04 12.14
N SER A 93 3.22 -9.05 13.45
CA SER A 93 2.72 -10.24 14.15
C SER A 93 1.35 -10.71 13.63
N PHE A 94 0.39 -9.79 13.48
CA PHE A 94 -0.93 -10.09 12.93
C PHE A 94 -0.87 -10.48 11.45
N SER A 95 0.06 -9.95 10.67
CA SER A 95 0.23 -10.36 9.26
C SER A 95 0.50 -11.85 9.13
N ALA A 96 1.23 -12.45 10.08
CA ALA A 96 1.50 -13.89 10.08
C ALA A 96 0.29 -14.77 10.40
N SER A 97 -0.72 -14.24 11.11
CA SER A 97 -1.93 -15.00 11.50
C SER A 97 -3.13 -14.69 10.60
N ILE A 98 -3.30 -13.43 10.23
CA ILE A 98 -4.36 -12.94 9.34
C ILE A 98 -4.02 -13.22 7.89
N GLU A 99 -2.74 -13.29 7.52
CA GLU A 99 -2.26 -13.46 6.14
C GLU A 99 -2.99 -12.54 5.14
N PRO A 100 -2.94 -11.21 5.36
CA PRO A 100 -3.68 -10.26 4.53
C PRO A 100 -3.10 -10.19 3.11
N ASP A 101 -3.96 -9.98 2.12
CA ASP A 101 -3.55 -9.68 0.75
C ASP A 101 -3.06 -8.23 0.61
N LEU A 102 -3.43 -7.36 1.57
CA LEU A 102 -2.99 -5.97 1.67
C LEU A 102 -2.95 -5.52 3.15
N THR A 103 -1.82 -4.97 3.57
CA THR A 103 -1.66 -4.31 4.88
C THR A 103 -1.75 -2.80 4.69
N VAL A 104 -2.65 -2.13 5.40
CA VAL A 104 -2.88 -0.67 5.33
C VAL A 104 -2.44 -0.03 6.64
N ALA A 105 -1.74 1.08 6.54
CA ALA A 105 -1.42 1.95 7.68
C ALA A 105 -1.77 3.39 7.35
N ALA A 106 -2.23 4.14 8.36
CA ALA A 106 -2.32 5.59 8.25
C ALA A 106 -0.92 6.19 8.03
N SER A 107 -0.85 7.24 7.21
CA SER A 107 0.34 8.06 7.05
C SER A 107 0.05 9.44 7.61
N HIS A 108 0.92 9.94 8.48
CA HIS A 108 0.80 11.30 9.00
C HIS A 108 1.80 12.20 8.25
N PRO A 109 1.38 13.39 7.78
CA PRO A 109 2.33 14.42 7.40
C PRO A 109 3.23 14.73 8.60
N ILE A 110 4.54 14.77 8.39
CA ILE A 110 5.50 15.19 9.42
C ILE A 110 5.36 16.71 9.58
N GLU A 111 4.41 17.19 10.38
CA GLU A 111 4.37 18.57 10.84
C GLU A 111 4.99 18.68 12.23
N GLY A 112 6.11 19.38 12.34
CA GLY A 112 6.75 19.65 13.63
C GLY A 112 7.72 18.55 14.06
N MET A 113 8.99 18.90 14.03
CA MET A 113 10.12 18.06 14.41
C MET A 113 10.13 17.78 15.92
N THR A 114 9.41 16.75 16.40
CA THR A 114 9.57 16.20 17.76
C THR A 114 9.26 14.70 17.84
N SER A 115 10.13 13.86 17.28
CA SER A 115 10.68 12.65 17.92
C SER A 115 11.42 11.82 16.87
N LEU A 116 12.49 11.16 17.28
CA LEU A 116 13.32 10.32 16.41
C LEU A 116 12.52 9.10 15.92
N GLY A 117 11.91 9.22 14.74
CA GLY A 117 11.33 8.12 13.98
C GLY A 117 11.74 8.26 12.52
N LEU A 118 13.02 8.03 12.22
CA LEU A 118 13.65 8.25 10.90
C LEU A 118 13.10 7.40 9.73
N ARG A 119 12.01 6.64 9.94
CA ARG A 119 11.35 5.75 8.96
C ARG A 119 9.89 5.59 9.39
N GLY A 120 8.92 6.08 8.60
CA GLY A 120 7.49 5.99 8.93
C GLY A 120 6.97 4.55 9.03
N ILE A 121 5.74 4.36 9.53
CA ILE A 121 5.13 3.03 9.70
C ILE A 121 5.12 2.22 8.39
N GLY A 122 4.74 2.85 7.26
CA GLY A 122 4.74 2.19 5.95
C GLY A 122 6.13 1.74 5.51
N HIS A 123 7.14 2.55 5.79
CA HIS A 123 8.54 2.19 5.54
C HIS A 123 8.95 0.96 6.33
N THR A 124 8.65 0.93 7.63
CA THR A 124 8.95 -0.20 8.50
C THR A 124 8.21 -1.46 8.05
N LEU A 125 6.91 -1.36 7.80
CA LEU A 125 6.09 -2.49 7.34
C LEU A 125 6.62 -3.07 6.05
N ALA A 126 6.94 -2.24 5.06
CA ALA A 126 7.41 -2.74 3.77
C ALA A 126 8.70 -3.57 3.88
N HIS A 127 9.52 -3.38 4.91
CA HIS A 127 10.68 -4.25 5.17
C HIS A 127 10.38 -5.56 5.88
N HIS A 128 9.26 -5.64 6.61
CA HIS A 128 8.99 -6.73 7.57
C HIS A 128 7.77 -7.57 7.22
N VAL A 129 6.87 -7.11 6.35
CA VAL A 129 5.77 -7.92 5.82
C VAL A 129 6.06 -8.31 4.36
N ASP A 130 5.73 -9.55 4.01
CA ASP A 130 5.91 -10.07 2.64
C ASP A 130 4.67 -9.78 1.75
N THR A 131 3.69 -9.03 2.25
CA THR A 131 2.45 -8.67 1.56
C THR A 131 2.45 -7.19 1.12
N PRO A 132 1.68 -6.80 0.10
CA PRO A 132 1.48 -5.39 -0.27
C PRO A 132 1.22 -4.49 0.94
N VAL A 133 1.85 -3.32 0.97
CA VAL A 133 1.68 -2.31 2.03
C VAL A 133 1.12 -1.04 1.43
N ALA A 134 -0.03 -0.58 1.92
CA ALA A 134 -0.60 0.72 1.61
C ALA A 134 -0.35 1.71 2.76
N THR A 135 0.12 2.91 2.43
CA THR A 135 0.10 4.07 3.31
C THR A 135 -0.95 5.05 2.84
N VAL A 136 -1.88 5.42 3.73
CA VAL A 136 -2.99 6.32 3.41
C VAL A 136 -2.82 7.62 4.19
N PRO A 137 -2.45 8.74 3.54
CA PRO A 137 -2.46 10.04 4.19
C PRO A 137 -3.89 10.53 4.40
N ASN A 138 -4.06 11.65 5.12
CA ASN A 138 -5.39 12.23 5.38
C ASN A 138 -6.10 12.79 4.12
N LEU A 139 -5.49 12.62 2.96
CA LEU A 139 -6.05 12.93 1.65
C LEU A 139 -6.08 11.64 0.83
N ALA A 140 -7.27 11.19 0.46
CA ALA A 140 -7.46 10.03 -0.40
C ALA A 140 -8.42 10.38 -1.54
N GLY A 141 -8.03 10.04 -2.77
CA GLY A 141 -8.91 10.13 -3.93
C GLY A 141 -10.05 9.11 -3.88
N PRO A 142 -11.05 9.23 -4.78
CA PRO A 142 -12.21 8.34 -4.81
C PRO A 142 -11.84 6.89 -5.14
N MET A 143 -12.36 5.93 -4.36
CA MET A 143 -12.14 4.50 -4.58
C MET A 143 -13.10 3.90 -5.62
N ASP A 144 -14.39 4.28 -5.58
CA ASP A 144 -15.39 3.79 -6.54
C ASP A 144 -15.11 4.35 -7.94
N GLN A 145 -14.93 3.47 -8.92
CA GLN A 145 -14.46 3.83 -10.26
C GLN A 145 -13.12 4.60 -10.26
N GLY A 146 -12.31 4.45 -9.20
CA GLY A 146 -11.08 5.19 -8.97
C GLY A 146 -9.98 4.90 -10.00
N THR A 147 -9.06 5.85 -10.18
CA THR A 147 -7.88 5.65 -11.04
C THR A 147 -6.69 5.21 -10.20
N PHE A 148 -6.04 4.11 -10.56
CA PHE A 148 -4.80 3.65 -9.93
C PHE A 148 -3.61 3.97 -10.83
N ILE A 149 -2.62 4.68 -10.28
CA ILE A 149 -1.39 5.00 -11.01
C ILE A 149 -0.37 3.91 -10.75
N VAL A 150 0.36 3.44 -11.77
CA VAL A 150 1.47 2.50 -11.59
C VAL A 150 2.70 2.96 -12.37
N GLY A 151 3.85 3.04 -11.69
CA GLY A 151 5.11 3.33 -12.35
C GLY A 151 5.64 2.12 -13.11
N VAL A 152 5.95 2.31 -14.40
CA VAL A 152 6.53 1.28 -15.26
C VAL A 152 7.89 1.70 -15.81
N ASP A 153 8.85 0.78 -15.79
CA ASP A 153 10.21 0.96 -16.35
C ASP A 153 10.57 -0.14 -17.38
N GLY A 154 9.59 -0.99 -17.72
CA GLY A 154 9.77 -2.15 -18.60
C GLY A 154 10.45 -3.37 -17.95
N SER A 155 10.88 -3.28 -16.69
CA SER A 155 11.40 -4.44 -15.97
C SER A 155 10.29 -5.49 -15.73
N LYS A 156 10.67 -6.77 -15.55
CA LYS A 156 9.69 -7.83 -15.26
C LYS A 156 8.85 -7.50 -14.02
N VAL A 157 9.48 -6.89 -13.02
CA VAL A 157 8.86 -6.52 -11.75
C VAL A 157 7.85 -5.39 -11.94
N SER A 158 8.16 -4.38 -12.76
CA SER A 158 7.21 -3.29 -13.04
C SER A 158 6.00 -3.78 -13.85
N LEU A 159 6.19 -4.73 -14.77
CA LEU A 159 5.08 -5.34 -15.52
C LEU A 159 4.22 -6.26 -14.65
N GLU A 160 4.81 -6.95 -13.67
CA GLU A 160 4.04 -7.71 -12.67
C GLU A 160 3.27 -6.79 -11.72
N ALA A 161 3.84 -5.63 -11.39
CA ALA A 161 3.14 -4.58 -10.66
C ALA A 161 1.95 -4.03 -11.47
N LEU A 162 2.15 -3.71 -12.76
CA LEU A 162 1.09 -3.29 -13.68
C LEU A 162 -0.06 -4.30 -13.68
N ALA A 163 0.24 -5.58 -13.92
CA ALA A 163 -0.79 -6.61 -13.95
C ALA A 163 -1.53 -6.76 -12.61
N TRP A 164 -0.87 -6.50 -11.48
CA TRP A 164 -1.53 -6.48 -10.16
C TRP A 164 -2.44 -5.25 -10.02
N THR A 165 -1.97 -4.07 -10.44
CA THR A 165 -2.75 -2.83 -10.42
C THR A 165 -3.99 -2.92 -11.32
N GLU A 166 -3.88 -3.50 -12.52
CA GLU A 166 -5.02 -3.72 -13.42
C GLU A 166 -6.11 -4.58 -12.77
N ARG A 167 -5.72 -5.66 -12.08
CA ARG A 167 -6.67 -6.50 -11.33
C ARG A 167 -7.32 -5.75 -10.17
N LEU A 168 -6.57 -4.93 -9.45
CA LEU A 168 -7.11 -4.10 -8.37
C LEU A 168 -8.11 -3.07 -8.90
N ALA A 169 -7.72 -2.33 -9.95
CA ALA A 169 -8.58 -1.36 -10.61
C ALA A 169 -9.87 -2.01 -11.13
N ALA A 170 -9.77 -3.13 -11.82
CA ALA A 170 -10.93 -3.88 -12.30
C ALA A 170 -11.85 -4.35 -11.17
N ALA A 171 -11.29 -4.75 -10.02
CA ALA A 171 -12.07 -5.19 -8.86
C ALA A 171 -12.90 -4.07 -8.22
N VAL A 172 -12.50 -2.81 -8.37
CA VAL A 172 -13.28 -1.64 -7.92
C VAL A 172 -14.03 -0.93 -9.05
N GLY A 173 -14.06 -1.55 -10.24
CA GLY A 173 -14.64 -0.98 -11.46
C GLY A 173 -13.92 0.27 -11.98
N GLY A 174 -12.69 0.52 -11.52
CA GLY A 174 -11.89 1.68 -11.87
C GLY A 174 -11.04 1.50 -13.12
N ARG A 175 -10.00 2.34 -13.23
CA ARG A 175 -9.05 2.34 -14.35
C ARG A 175 -7.62 2.25 -13.86
N CYS A 176 -6.75 1.71 -14.69
CA CYS A 176 -5.31 1.73 -14.48
C CYS A 176 -4.68 2.83 -15.34
N CYS A 177 -3.70 3.55 -14.80
CA CYS A 177 -2.87 4.49 -15.54
C CYS A 177 -1.41 4.12 -15.32
N ALA A 178 -0.80 3.54 -16.34
CA ALA A 178 0.61 3.22 -16.36
C ALA A 178 1.41 4.47 -16.70
N VAL A 179 2.38 4.82 -15.86
CA VAL A 179 3.22 6.01 -16.04
C VAL A 179 4.63 5.56 -16.36
N TYR A 180 5.10 5.92 -17.55
CA TYR A 180 6.49 5.78 -17.96
C TYR A 180 7.16 7.15 -17.79
N SER A 181 8.07 7.25 -16.81
CA SER A 181 8.79 8.49 -16.52
C SER A 181 10.10 8.54 -17.31
N ILE A 182 10.27 9.61 -18.06
CA ILE A 182 11.49 9.94 -18.78
C ILE A 182 12.22 11.03 -17.96
N ASP A 183 13.47 10.79 -17.61
CA ASP A 183 14.28 11.74 -16.83
C ASP A 183 14.95 12.74 -17.79
N GLU A 184 14.70 14.04 -17.60
CA GLU A 184 15.25 15.13 -18.44
C GLU A 184 16.78 15.10 -18.56
N VAL A 185 17.49 14.65 -17.52
CA VAL A 185 18.96 14.59 -17.53
C VAL A 185 19.46 13.60 -18.59
N TYR A 186 18.67 12.59 -18.94
CA TYR A 186 19.02 11.58 -19.93
C TYR A 186 18.49 11.85 -21.33
N ASP A 187 17.69 12.91 -21.55
CA ASP A 187 17.27 13.33 -22.90
C ASP A 187 18.37 14.14 -23.61
N THR A 188 19.38 14.64 -22.86
CA THR A 188 20.52 15.40 -23.42
C THR A 188 21.69 14.54 -23.91
N PHE A 189 21.71 13.26 -23.56
CA PHE A 189 22.62 12.25 -24.09
C PHE A 189 21.76 11.21 -24.79
N GLU A 190 22.09 10.73 -25.99
CA GLU A 190 21.33 9.69 -26.72
C GLU A 190 21.30 8.33 -25.99
N THR A 191 20.75 8.31 -24.78
CA THR A 191 20.71 7.20 -23.84
C THR A 191 19.26 6.98 -23.50
N HIS A 192 18.62 6.14 -24.32
CA HIS A 192 17.37 5.44 -24.03
C HIS A 192 17.28 5.12 -22.53
N GLY A 193 16.20 5.60 -21.91
CA GLY A 193 15.99 5.65 -20.46
C GLY A 193 16.44 4.39 -19.69
N TRP A 194 16.92 4.63 -18.47
CA TRP A 194 17.38 3.66 -17.46
C TRP A 194 16.93 2.19 -17.67
N TYR A 195 17.83 1.39 -18.25
CA TYR A 195 17.90 -0.09 -18.25
C TYR A 195 16.64 -0.91 -18.63
N GLY A 196 16.52 -1.24 -19.93
CA GLY A 196 16.44 -2.65 -20.33
C GLY A 196 15.08 -3.24 -20.66
N ARG A 197 14.35 -2.63 -21.59
CA ARG A 197 13.53 -3.29 -22.62
C ARG A 197 13.19 -2.27 -23.71
N ASP A 198 13.01 -2.69 -24.97
CA ASP A 198 12.61 -1.77 -26.04
C ASP A 198 11.32 -1.05 -25.62
N GLU A 199 11.25 0.26 -25.83
CA GLU A 199 10.06 1.09 -25.55
C GLU A 199 8.80 0.50 -26.20
N GLU A 200 8.95 -0.06 -27.41
CA GLU A 200 7.91 -0.83 -28.10
C GLU A 200 7.38 -2.02 -27.30
N ASP A 201 8.22 -2.71 -26.53
CA ASP A 201 7.81 -3.82 -25.68
C ASP A 201 7.01 -3.36 -24.46
N VAL A 202 7.32 -2.18 -23.91
CA VAL A 202 6.54 -1.57 -22.82
C VAL A 202 5.18 -1.14 -23.35
N LEU A 203 5.17 -0.40 -24.47
CA LEU A 203 3.96 0.04 -25.18
C LEU A 203 3.03 -1.14 -25.51
N ARG A 204 3.59 -2.23 -26.04
CA ARG A 204 2.83 -3.43 -26.39
C ARG A 204 2.22 -4.12 -25.18
N VAL A 205 2.93 -4.17 -24.05
CA VAL A 205 2.41 -4.83 -22.83
C VAL A 205 1.35 -3.97 -22.17
N VAL A 206 1.56 -2.66 -22.05
CA VAL A 206 0.57 -1.75 -21.46
C VAL A 206 -0.69 -1.67 -22.32
N GLY A 207 -0.55 -1.61 -23.65
CA GLY A 207 -1.67 -1.57 -24.58
C GLY A 207 -2.47 -2.87 -24.71
N ALA A 208 -2.16 -3.91 -23.93
CA ALA A 208 -2.89 -5.17 -23.95
C ALA A 208 -4.26 -5.10 -23.25
N ASP A 209 -4.39 -4.25 -22.22
CA ASP A 209 -5.66 -3.99 -21.53
C ASP A 209 -6.25 -2.64 -21.98
N PRO A 210 -7.43 -2.61 -22.64
CA PRO A 210 -8.06 -1.36 -23.07
C PRO A 210 -8.51 -0.46 -21.92
N ALA A 211 -8.55 -0.96 -20.68
CA ALA A 211 -8.84 -0.17 -19.48
C ALA A 211 -7.59 0.50 -18.88
N THR A 212 -6.41 0.28 -19.46
CA THR A 212 -5.15 0.87 -19.03
C THR A 212 -4.76 2.05 -19.93
N GLU A 213 -4.68 3.25 -19.36
CA GLU A 213 -4.09 4.43 -20.00
C GLU A 213 -2.56 4.35 -19.87
N LEU A 214 -1.81 4.57 -20.95
CA LEU A 214 -0.37 4.82 -20.87
C LEU A 214 -0.11 6.32 -20.91
N VAL A 215 0.61 6.81 -19.91
CA VAL A 215 1.06 8.19 -19.79
C VAL A 215 2.57 8.23 -19.80
N GLU A 216 3.13 8.78 -20.88
CA GLU A 216 4.53 9.15 -20.95
C GLU A 216 4.69 10.59 -20.47
N ARG A 217 5.64 10.80 -19.54
CA ARG A 217 5.93 12.11 -18.96
C ARG A 217 7.41 12.28 -18.74
N THR A 218 7.90 13.41 -19.20
CA THR A 218 9.21 13.94 -18.86
C THR A 218 9.08 14.82 -17.62
N GLY A 219 9.95 14.67 -16.62
CA GLY A 219 9.87 15.44 -15.38
C GLY A 219 11.10 15.32 -14.48
N ASP A 220 11.05 15.98 -13.32
CA ASP A 220 12.15 16.12 -12.34
C ASP A 220 12.56 14.81 -11.64
N GLY A 221 11.87 13.72 -11.95
CA GLY A 221 12.12 12.40 -11.38
C GLY A 221 10.88 11.50 -11.42
N PRO A 222 11.04 10.16 -11.29
CA PRO A 222 9.90 9.25 -11.36
C PRO A 222 8.90 9.40 -10.21
N ALA A 223 9.33 9.73 -8.99
CA ALA A 223 8.42 9.87 -7.84
C ALA A 223 7.52 11.11 -7.99
N GLU A 224 8.13 12.23 -8.34
CA GLU A 224 7.49 13.52 -8.59
C GLU A 224 6.51 13.41 -9.78
N THR A 225 6.93 12.74 -10.86
CA THR A 225 6.08 12.48 -12.02
C THR A 225 4.86 11.64 -11.65
N LEU A 226 5.03 10.58 -10.86
CA LEU A 226 3.92 9.74 -10.39
C LEU A 226 2.94 10.54 -9.52
N GLN A 227 3.44 11.36 -8.60
CA GLN A 227 2.59 12.21 -7.75
C GLN A 227 1.84 13.26 -8.54
N PHE A 228 2.49 13.86 -9.53
CA PHE A 228 1.87 14.84 -10.42
C PHE A 228 0.72 14.20 -11.22
N VAL A 229 0.96 13.05 -11.86
CA VAL A 229 -0.10 12.34 -12.60
C VAL A 229 -1.21 11.87 -11.67
N ALA A 230 -0.88 11.43 -10.45
CA ALA A 230 -1.88 11.05 -9.46
C ALA A 230 -2.79 12.21 -9.08
N ALA A 231 -2.24 13.41 -8.88
CA ALA A 231 -3.01 14.60 -8.62
C ALA A 231 -3.87 15.01 -9.83
N GLU A 232 -3.34 14.96 -11.05
CA GLU A 232 -4.10 15.26 -12.28
C GLU A 232 -5.30 14.34 -12.49
N ARG A 233 -5.19 13.08 -12.06
CA ARG A 233 -6.21 12.04 -12.27
C ARG A 233 -7.10 11.80 -11.04
N ASP A 234 -6.91 12.57 -9.96
CA ASP A 234 -7.57 12.35 -8.66
C ASP A 234 -7.47 10.87 -8.24
N ALA A 235 -6.24 10.35 -8.20
CA ALA A 235 -5.98 8.92 -8.11
C ALA A 235 -6.36 8.32 -6.74
N ALA A 236 -6.91 7.11 -6.79
CA ALA A 236 -7.25 6.30 -5.62
C ALA A 236 -6.01 5.79 -4.88
N ALA A 237 -4.94 5.49 -5.63
CA ALA A 237 -3.60 5.20 -5.11
C ALA A 237 -2.51 5.24 -6.19
N ILE A 238 -1.27 5.47 -5.76
CA ILE A 238 -0.05 5.22 -6.55
C ILE A 238 0.49 3.84 -6.16
N VAL A 239 0.79 2.99 -7.14
CA VAL A 239 1.33 1.64 -6.95
C VAL A 239 2.76 1.59 -7.47
N VAL A 240 3.67 1.11 -6.64
CA VAL A 240 5.08 0.96 -7.01
C VAL A 240 5.66 -0.37 -6.49
N PRO A 241 6.51 -1.05 -7.28
CA PRO A 241 7.24 -2.21 -6.78
C PRO A 241 8.43 -1.78 -5.92
N ALA A 242 8.69 -2.53 -4.84
CA ALA A 242 9.94 -2.43 -4.10
C ALA A 242 11.11 -3.08 -4.87
N ARG A 243 12.32 -2.52 -4.72
CA ARG A 243 13.55 -3.09 -5.30
C ARG A 243 14.07 -4.31 -4.49
N ARG A 244 15.04 -5.03 -5.06
CA ARG A 244 15.53 -6.35 -4.63
C ARG A 244 15.91 -6.46 -3.14
N ARG A 245 15.89 -7.70 -2.61
CA ARG A 245 16.57 -8.12 -1.36
C ARG A 245 18.11 -8.08 -1.52
N HIS A 246 18.86 -7.67 -0.49
CA HIS A 246 20.30 -7.95 -0.41
C HIS A 246 20.57 -9.29 0.32
N SER A 247 21.76 -9.86 0.12
CA SER A 247 22.21 -11.18 0.64
C SER A 247 22.36 -11.27 2.17
N LEU A 248 21.86 -10.30 2.94
CA LEU A 248 21.88 -10.26 4.40
C LEU A 248 20.48 -10.09 5.01
N GLY A 249 19.42 -10.45 4.27
CA GLY A 249 18.06 -10.61 4.82
C GLY A 249 17.13 -9.40 4.76
N GLY A 250 17.57 -8.24 4.26
CA GLY A 250 16.75 -7.01 4.15
C GLY A 250 16.32 -6.67 2.71
N MET A 251 15.16 -6.01 2.57
CA MET A 251 14.67 -5.42 1.31
C MET A 251 15.28 -4.03 1.06
N LEU A 252 15.64 -3.68 -0.17
CA LEU A 252 15.88 -2.29 -0.57
C LEU A 252 14.59 -1.76 -1.20
N LEU A 253 13.88 -0.84 -0.55
CA LEU A 253 12.66 -0.23 -1.12
C LEU A 253 12.91 0.39 -2.50
N GLY A 254 14.09 0.99 -2.70
CA GLY A 254 14.41 1.77 -3.88
C GLY A 254 14.02 3.23 -3.67
N ILE A 255 14.65 4.14 -4.41
CA ILE A 255 14.52 5.59 -4.21
C ILE A 255 13.07 6.06 -4.41
N VAL A 256 12.35 5.48 -5.39
CA VAL A 256 10.98 5.89 -5.71
C VAL A 256 9.99 5.48 -4.61
N PRO A 257 9.87 4.20 -4.20
CA PRO A 257 8.99 3.85 -3.07
C PRO A 257 9.39 4.54 -1.76
N ASP A 258 10.69 4.71 -1.50
CA ASP A 258 11.20 5.43 -0.33
C ASP A 258 10.72 6.89 -0.33
N HIS A 259 10.88 7.62 -1.44
CA HIS A 259 10.40 8.98 -1.57
C HIS A 259 8.87 9.06 -1.37
N LEU A 260 8.11 8.21 -2.07
CA LEU A 260 6.65 8.23 -2.01
C LEU A 260 6.10 7.93 -0.61
N LEU A 261 6.78 7.07 0.16
CA LEU A 261 6.40 6.76 1.55
C LEU A 261 6.72 7.89 2.53
N HIS A 262 7.79 8.67 2.28
CA HIS A 262 8.15 9.81 3.14
C HIS A 262 7.37 11.07 2.81
N HIS A 263 6.96 11.25 1.55
CA HIS A 263 6.26 12.45 1.07
C HIS A 263 4.97 12.11 0.32
N PRO A 264 4.02 11.34 0.90
CA PRO A 264 2.82 10.93 0.18
C PRO A 264 1.88 12.11 -0.03
N THR A 265 1.52 12.36 -1.29
CA THR A 265 0.46 13.32 -1.69
C THR A 265 -0.92 12.68 -1.81
N GLY A 266 -0.98 11.34 -1.65
CA GLY A 266 -2.17 10.50 -1.69
C GLY A 266 -1.81 9.08 -1.26
N PRO A 267 -2.74 8.11 -1.34
CA PRO A 267 -2.46 6.73 -0.97
C PRO A 267 -1.35 6.12 -1.83
N VAL A 268 -0.39 5.41 -1.20
CA VAL A 268 0.72 4.75 -1.88
C VAL A 268 0.72 3.27 -1.51
N ILE A 269 0.73 2.39 -2.50
CA ILE A 269 0.83 0.94 -2.35
C ILE A 269 2.21 0.50 -2.82
N VAL A 270 2.97 -0.09 -1.91
CA VAL A 270 4.27 -0.70 -2.20
C VAL A 270 4.12 -2.21 -2.30
N LEU A 271 4.52 -2.77 -3.44
CA LEU A 271 4.49 -4.21 -3.70
C LEU A 271 5.87 -4.83 -3.39
N PRO A 272 5.99 -5.73 -2.39
CA PRO A 272 7.26 -6.37 -2.08
C PRO A 272 7.81 -7.17 -3.27
N HIS A 273 9.13 -7.18 -3.45
CA HIS A 273 9.75 -7.94 -4.53
C HIS A 273 9.48 -9.45 -4.41
N ALA A 274 9.46 -9.99 -3.18
CA ALA A 274 9.12 -11.40 -2.93
C ALA A 274 7.69 -11.71 -3.37
N PHE A 275 6.74 -10.83 -3.02
CA PHE A 275 5.36 -10.93 -3.48
C PHE A 275 5.27 -10.97 -5.00
N LEU A 276 6.03 -10.14 -5.73
CA LEU A 276 6.00 -10.11 -7.19
C LEU A 276 6.76 -11.25 -7.87
N THR A 277 7.68 -11.93 -7.18
CA THR A 277 8.48 -13.02 -7.77
C THR A 277 8.01 -14.43 -7.41
N GLU A 278 7.14 -14.59 -6.41
CA GLU A 278 6.51 -15.87 -6.09
C GLU A 278 5.61 -16.38 -7.24
N PRO A 279 5.63 -17.68 -7.59
CA PRO A 279 4.79 -18.23 -8.66
C PRO A 279 3.30 -17.91 -8.45
N ALA A 280 2.59 -17.56 -9.53
CA ALA A 280 1.17 -17.18 -9.47
C ALA A 280 0.28 -18.25 -8.80
N THR A 281 0.66 -19.53 -8.88
CA THR A 281 -0.01 -20.65 -8.20
C THR A 281 0.04 -20.54 -6.68
N TYR A 282 1.10 -19.96 -6.12
CA TYR A 282 1.26 -19.78 -4.67
C TYR A 282 0.49 -18.56 -4.15
N ARG A 283 0.37 -17.50 -4.97
CA ARG A 283 -0.51 -16.35 -4.67
C ARG A 283 -1.99 -16.70 -4.78
N ALA A 284 -2.36 -17.46 -5.81
CA ALA A 284 -3.73 -17.95 -5.98
C ALA A 284 -4.17 -18.81 -4.78
N ALA A 285 -3.27 -19.63 -4.22
CA ALA A 285 -3.54 -20.43 -3.04
C ALA A 285 -3.88 -19.60 -1.79
N ARG A 286 -3.15 -18.49 -1.54
CA ARG A 286 -3.47 -17.53 -0.45
C ARG A 286 -4.84 -16.88 -0.65
N THR A 287 -5.25 -16.66 -1.89
CA THR A 287 -6.57 -16.09 -2.22
C THR A 287 -7.73 -17.11 -2.22
N THR A 288 -7.46 -18.41 -2.10
CA THR A 288 -8.49 -19.47 -2.21
C THR A 288 -8.70 -20.30 -0.95
N SER A 289 -7.91 -20.11 0.10
CA SER A 289 -8.12 -20.79 1.38
C SER A 289 -9.20 -20.06 2.19
N THR A 290 -10.45 -20.47 1.95
CA THR A 290 -11.61 -20.33 2.85
C THR A 290 -11.42 -21.15 4.13
#